data_AF-A0A919BX85-F1
#
_entry.id   AF-A0A919BX85-F1
#
_cell.length_a   1.000
_cell.length_b   1.000
_cell.length_c   1.000
_cell.angle_alpha   90.00
_cell.angle_beta   90.00
_cell.angle_gamma   90.00
#
_symmetry.space_group_name_H-M   'P 1'
#
loop_
_entity.id
_entity.type
_entity.pdbx_description
1 polymer ?
#
loop_
_entity_poly.entity_id
_entity_poly.type
_entity_poly.pdbx_seq_one_letter_code
_entity_poly.pdbx_strand_id
1 'polypeptide(L)'
;MSDASGIPTPDKTDEDFWTVFSHLVEPPWNEPATDDAFTMDERIHDAVRALAEGISTRLLAYRAAGKPLDPVLMAAPDVQLALLRALYEAKLSVDRLAESAATVAGRSGANYAQLGAAWGGIKRQSARLKWPHAVVRKSASESIPLHYAGGTAVVHHDADADAWWYTATAADQEEKESDPVHGTYAEAIAGATEFLLAHALPDRPSGT
;
A
#
# COMPACT_ATOMS: atom_id res chain seq x y z
N MET A 1 -10.90 32.21 -3.16
CA MET A 1 -10.22 32.47 -1.87
C MET A 1 -10.74 31.43 -0.90
N SER A 2 -10.09 30.28 -0.84
CA SER A 2 -10.47 29.21 0.09
C SER A 2 -9.79 29.51 1.41
N ASP A 3 -10.57 29.73 2.46
CA ASP A 3 -10.08 29.67 3.84
C ASP A 3 -9.59 28.24 4.08
N ALA A 4 -8.32 27.99 3.76
CA ALA A 4 -7.59 26.87 4.31
C ALA A 4 -7.29 27.24 5.77
N SER A 5 -8.27 27.02 6.66
CA SER A 5 -7.94 26.75 8.06
C SER A 5 -6.82 25.70 8.04
N GLY A 6 -5.61 26.12 8.38
CA GLY A 6 -4.40 25.34 8.16
C GLY A 6 -4.58 23.94 8.72
N ILE A 7 -4.30 22.92 7.90
CA ILE A 7 -4.33 21.53 8.34
C ILE A 7 -3.46 21.45 9.61
N PRO A 8 -4.01 21.00 10.76
CA PRO A 8 -3.25 20.90 11.98
C PRO A 8 -2.00 20.03 11.77
N THR A 9 -0.85 20.52 12.21
CA THR A 9 0.47 19.86 12.06
C THR A 9 1.17 19.79 13.42
N PRO A 10 0.59 19.08 14.41
CA PRO A 10 1.20 18.95 15.73
C PRO A 10 2.52 18.17 15.65
N ASP A 11 3.46 18.50 16.54
CA ASP A 11 4.66 17.71 16.73
C ASP A 11 4.31 16.40 17.43
N LYS A 12 5.06 15.32 17.16
CA LYS A 12 4.82 13.99 17.79
C LYS A 12 4.86 14.04 19.32
N THR A 13 5.52 15.05 19.89
CA THR A 13 5.62 15.29 21.33
C THR A 13 4.43 16.02 21.93
N ASP A 14 3.52 16.56 21.11
CA ASP A 14 2.34 17.29 21.57
C ASP A 14 1.31 16.33 22.16
N GLU A 15 0.67 16.73 23.26
CA GLU A 15 -0.34 15.92 23.95
C GLU A 15 -1.54 15.59 23.04
N ASP A 16 -1.92 16.54 22.17
CA ASP A 16 -3.04 16.39 21.25
C ASP A 16 -2.64 15.69 19.93
N PHE A 17 -1.36 15.30 19.74
CA PHE A 17 -0.87 14.73 18.48
C PHE A 17 -1.74 13.57 18.00
N TRP A 18 -1.99 12.59 18.86
CA TRP A 18 -2.76 11.40 18.50
C TRP A 18 -4.24 11.69 18.29
N THR A 19 -4.81 12.65 19.04
CA THR A 19 -6.19 13.10 18.83
C THR A 19 -6.33 13.73 17.45
N VAL A 20 -5.44 14.67 17.10
CA VAL A 20 -5.45 15.36 15.81
C VAL A 20 -5.18 14.38 14.66
N PHE A 21 -4.19 13.50 14.79
CA PHE A 21 -3.79 12.55 13.75
C PHE A 21 -4.86 11.47 13.48
N SER A 22 -5.70 11.18 14.47
CA SER A 22 -6.79 10.21 14.33
C SER A 22 -8.02 10.76 13.58
N HIS A 23 -8.05 12.06 13.27
CA HIS A 23 -9.17 12.69 12.57
C HIS A 23 -8.88 12.88 11.07
N LEU A 24 -9.85 12.48 10.25
CA LEU A 24 -9.80 12.69 8.80
C LEU A 24 -9.82 14.19 8.46
N VAL A 25 -8.88 14.61 7.62
CA VAL A 25 -8.80 15.98 7.07
C VAL A 25 -9.53 16.05 5.72
N GLU A 26 -10.12 17.21 5.43
CA GLU A 26 -10.81 17.48 4.17
C GLU A 26 -10.14 18.68 3.44
N PRO A 27 -9.76 18.56 2.14
CA PRO A 27 -9.86 17.35 1.33
C PRO A 27 -8.78 16.31 1.72
N PRO A 28 -9.11 15.01 1.70
CA PRO A 28 -8.17 13.95 2.11
C PRO A 28 -7.06 13.67 1.09
N TRP A 29 -7.13 14.24 -0.11
CA TRP A 29 -6.05 14.24 -1.10
C TRP A 29 -6.12 15.49 -1.98
N ASN A 30 -4.99 15.82 -2.60
CA ASN A 30 -4.94 16.69 -3.77
C ASN A 30 -4.83 15.82 -5.03
N GLU A 31 -5.38 16.29 -6.15
CA GLU A 31 -5.27 15.54 -7.40
C GLU A 31 -3.80 15.45 -7.84
N PRO A 32 -3.30 14.26 -8.24
CA PRO A 32 -1.94 14.12 -8.74
C PRO A 32 -1.67 15.04 -9.93
N ALA A 33 -0.48 15.64 -9.99
CA ALA A 33 -0.06 16.37 -11.17
C ALA A 33 0.19 15.40 -12.35
N THR A 34 0.19 15.91 -13.57
CA THR A 34 0.49 15.10 -14.77
C THR A 34 1.86 14.42 -14.66
N ASP A 35 2.85 15.12 -14.11
CA ASP A 35 4.20 14.59 -13.92
C ASP A 35 4.25 13.46 -12.87
N ASP A 36 3.39 13.50 -11.84
CA ASP A 36 3.28 12.43 -10.84
C ASP A 36 2.74 11.15 -11.48
N ALA A 37 1.71 11.26 -12.32
CA ALA A 37 1.12 10.14 -13.03
C ALA A 37 2.11 9.51 -14.03
N PHE A 38 2.85 10.34 -14.78
CA PHE A 38 3.88 9.86 -15.71
C PHE A 38 5.02 9.13 -14.98
N THR A 39 5.49 9.68 -13.87
CA THR A 39 6.52 9.05 -13.03
C THR A 39 6.04 7.70 -12.49
N MET A 40 4.76 7.60 -12.11
CA MET A 40 4.15 6.35 -11.66
C MET A 40 4.09 5.30 -12.78
N ASP A 41 3.70 5.70 -13.99
CA ASP A 41 3.65 4.82 -15.16
C ASP A 41 5.03 4.23 -15.49
N GLU A 42 6.10 5.04 -15.43
CA GLU A 42 7.46 4.56 -15.66
C GLU A 42 7.88 3.52 -14.60
N ARG A 43 7.62 3.80 -13.31
CA ARG A 43 7.93 2.86 -12.22
C ARG A 43 7.17 1.55 -12.35
N ILE A 44 5.89 1.61 -12.69
CA ILE A 44 5.07 0.41 -12.95
C ILE A 44 5.64 -0.35 -14.14
N HIS A 45 5.97 0.34 -15.22
CA HIS A 45 6.50 -0.28 -16.43
C HIS A 45 7.84 -0.98 -16.17
N ASP A 46 8.74 -0.40 -15.38
CA ASP A 46 10.00 -1.03 -15.01
C ASP A 46 9.80 -2.28 -14.14
N ALA A 47 8.91 -2.23 -13.15
CA ALA A 47 8.58 -3.39 -12.32
C ALA A 47 7.95 -4.53 -13.15
N VAL A 48 7.03 -4.17 -14.05
CA VAL A 48 6.38 -5.10 -14.97
C VAL A 48 7.37 -5.71 -15.95
N ARG A 49 8.30 -4.91 -16.50
CA ARG A 49 9.36 -5.39 -17.38
C ARG A 49 10.26 -6.38 -16.66
N ALA A 50 10.68 -6.08 -15.42
CA ALA A 50 11.50 -6.99 -14.63
C ALA A 50 10.81 -8.35 -14.42
N LEU A 51 9.51 -8.35 -14.11
CA LEU A 51 8.73 -9.60 -14.01
C LEU A 51 8.62 -10.32 -15.37
N ALA A 52 8.32 -9.58 -16.44
CA ALA A 52 8.21 -10.13 -17.79
C ALA A 52 9.50 -10.82 -18.22
N GLU A 53 10.65 -10.22 -17.92
CA GLU A 53 11.95 -10.83 -18.19
C GLU A 53 12.21 -12.07 -17.33
N GLY A 54 11.71 -12.10 -16.10
CA GLY A 54 11.79 -13.25 -15.21
C GLY A 54 10.95 -14.44 -15.66
N ILE A 55 9.83 -14.20 -16.36
CA ILE A 55 8.89 -15.25 -16.80
C ILE A 55 8.99 -15.58 -18.29
N SER A 56 9.69 -14.79 -19.09
CA SER A 56 9.81 -15.02 -20.54
C SER A 56 10.68 -16.25 -20.83
N THR A 57 10.07 -17.27 -21.43
CA THR A 57 10.77 -18.49 -21.86
C THR A 57 11.97 -18.19 -22.77
N ARG A 58 11.83 -17.24 -23.71
CA ARG A 58 12.93 -16.88 -24.62
C ARG A 58 14.07 -16.19 -23.89
N LEU A 59 13.79 -15.22 -23.02
CA LEU A 59 14.84 -14.53 -22.27
C LEU A 59 15.55 -15.48 -21.30
N LEU A 60 14.80 -16.36 -20.64
CA LEU A 60 15.36 -17.42 -19.80
C LEU A 60 16.28 -18.36 -20.60
N ALA A 61 15.89 -18.76 -21.81
CA ALA A 61 16.72 -19.59 -22.69
C ALA A 61 18.00 -18.87 -23.13
N TYR A 62 17.93 -17.57 -23.45
CA TYR A 62 19.10 -16.76 -23.79
C TYR A 62 20.05 -16.62 -22.60
N ARG A 63 19.53 -16.34 -21.40
CA ARG A 63 20.32 -16.30 -20.15
C ARG A 63 20.99 -17.64 -19.87
N ALA A 64 20.26 -18.74 -19.97
CA ALA A 64 20.80 -20.09 -19.76
C ALA A 64 21.91 -20.44 -20.77
N ALA A 65 21.84 -19.90 -21.98
CA ALA A 65 22.86 -20.06 -23.01
C ALA A 65 24.02 -19.04 -22.90
N GLY A 66 24.03 -18.16 -21.89
CA GLY A 66 25.04 -17.12 -21.73
C GLY A 66 25.03 -16.06 -22.84
N LYS A 67 23.89 -15.89 -23.53
CA LYS A 67 23.75 -14.95 -24.65
C LYS A 67 23.28 -13.57 -24.15
N PRO A 68 23.73 -12.47 -24.77
CA PRO A 68 23.25 -11.14 -24.44
C PRO A 68 21.76 -10.99 -24.78
N LEU A 69 21.05 -10.20 -23.97
CA LEU A 69 19.65 -9.83 -24.21
C LEU A 69 19.62 -8.57 -25.07
N ASP A 70 19.65 -8.76 -26.39
CA ASP A 70 19.57 -7.66 -27.36
C ASP A 70 18.22 -6.91 -27.25
N PRO A 71 18.17 -5.56 -27.35
CA PRO A 71 16.91 -4.81 -27.38
C PRO A 71 15.88 -5.32 -28.41
N VAL A 72 16.32 -5.86 -29.55
CA VAL A 72 15.44 -6.48 -30.56
C VAL A 72 14.72 -7.70 -29.99
N LEU A 73 15.35 -8.43 -29.06
CA LEU A 73 14.76 -9.55 -28.36
C LEU A 73 13.56 -9.12 -27.53
N MET A 74 13.62 -7.91 -26.94
CA MET A 74 12.51 -7.35 -26.15
C MET A 74 11.28 -7.07 -27.02
N ALA A 75 11.46 -6.80 -28.31
CA ALA A 75 10.36 -6.63 -29.26
C ALA A 75 9.76 -7.95 -29.77
N ALA A 76 10.33 -9.11 -29.40
CA ALA A 76 9.82 -10.41 -29.85
C ALA A 76 8.38 -10.65 -29.36
N PRO A 77 7.48 -11.23 -30.19
CA PRO A 77 6.07 -11.42 -29.83
C PRO A 77 5.85 -12.17 -28.51
N ASP A 78 6.65 -13.20 -28.24
CA ASP A 78 6.55 -13.99 -27.01
C ASP A 78 7.08 -13.24 -25.76
N VAL A 79 8.00 -12.29 -25.94
CA VAL A 79 8.41 -11.37 -24.85
C VAL A 79 7.31 -10.35 -24.57
N GLN A 80 6.64 -9.85 -25.62
CA GLN A 80 5.48 -8.96 -25.46
C GLN A 80 4.28 -9.67 -24.80
N LEU A 81 4.07 -10.96 -25.06
CA LEU A 81 3.08 -11.76 -24.33
C LEU A 81 3.46 -11.96 -22.86
N ALA A 82 4.75 -12.15 -22.55
CA ALA A 82 5.23 -12.19 -21.17
C ALA A 82 5.00 -10.83 -20.46
N LEU A 83 5.21 -9.71 -21.17
CA LEU A 83 4.92 -8.37 -20.67
C LEU A 83 3.43 -8.20 -20.35
N LEU A 84 2.55 -8.63 -21.25
CA LEU A 84 1.10 -8.59 -21.01
C LEU A 84 0.70 -9.46 -19.81
N ARG A 85 1.32 -10.62 -19.64
CA ARG A 85 1.09 -11.47 -18.47
C ARG A 85 1.56 -10.80 -17.18
N ALA A 86 2.71 -10.13 -17.20
CA ALA A 86 3.23 -9.37 -16.06
C ALA A 86 2.31 -8.17 -15.71
N LEU A 87 1.76 -7.47 -16.69
CA LEU A 87 0.75 -6.42 -16.47
C LEU A 87 -0.50 -6.96 -15.78
N TYR A 88 -0.95 -8.16 -16.13
CA TYR A 88 -2.07 -8.80 -15.45
C TYR A 88 -1.77 -9.08 -13.97
N GLU A 89 -0.56 -9.56 -13.66
CA GLU A 89 -0.14 -9.75 -12.26
C GLU A 89 -0.06 -8.42 -11.50
N ALA A 90 0.44 -7.36 -12.14
CA ALA A 90 0.46 -6.02 -11.56
C ALA A 90 -0.96 -5.52 -11.25
N LYS A 91 -1.93 -5.73 -12.17
CA LYS A 91 -3.35 -5.43 -11.92
C LYS A 91 -3.87 -6.17 -10.68
N LEU A 92 -3.61 -7.47 -10.55
CA LEU A 92 -4.03 -8.24 -9.38
C LEU A 92 -3.37 -7.75 -8.08
N SER A 93 -2.12 -7.30 -8.15
CA SER A 93 -1.41 -6.70 -7.02
C SER A 93 -2.05 -5.38 -6.60
N VAL A 94 -2.37 -4.50 -7.55
CA VAL A 94 -3.10 -3.25 -7.30
C VAL A 94 -4.45 -3.51 -6.64
N ASP A 95 -5.21 -4.52 -7.08
CA ASP A 95 -6.49 -4.87 -6.44
C ASP A 95 -6.32 -5.28 -4.96
N ARG A 96 -5.28 -6.06 -4.63
CA ARG A 96 -4.97 -6.44 -3.22
C ARG A 96 -4.53 -5.25 -2.38
N LEU A 97 -3.68 -4.39 -2.93
CA LEU A 97 -3.22 -3.17 -2.26
C LEU A 97 -4.39 -2.21 -2.01
N ALA A 98 -5.29 -2.07 -2.98
CA ALA A 98 -6.50 -1.26 -2.84
C ALA A 98 -7.44 -1.80 -1.75
N GLU A 99 -7.58 -3.14 -1.62
CA GLU A 99 -8.33 -3.75 -0.52
C GLU A 99 -7.71 -3.44 0.86
N SER A 100 -6.39 -3.55 0.99
CA SER A 100 -5.70 -3.18 2.24
C SER A 100 -5.88 -1.70 2.56
N ALA A 101 -5.66 -0.80 1.61
CA ALA A 101 -5.83 0.64 1.79
C ALA A 101 -7.27 1.02 2.15
N ALA A 102 -8.27 0.44 1.46
CA ALA A 102 -9.68 0.66 1.76
C ALA A 102 -10.04 0.17 3.17
N THR A 103 -9.48 -0.96 3.60
CA THR A 103 -9.70 -1.51 4.95
C THR A 103 -9.10 -0.61 6.02
N VAL A 104 -7.85 -0.19 5.86
CA VAL A 104 -7.19 0.74 6.79
C VAL A 104 -7.98 2.04 6.87
N ALA A 105 -8.30 2.66 5.74
CA ALA A 105 -9.05 3.92 5.71
C ALA A 105 -10.45 3.76 6.33
N GLY A 106 -11.17 2.69 6.00
CA GLY A 106 -12.52 2.45 6.50
C GLY A 106 -12.58 2.20 8.01
N ARG A 107 -11.59 1.49 8.57
CA ARG A 107 -11.47 1.29 10.03
C ARG A 107 -10.95 2.54 10.76
N SER A 108 -10.24 3.41 10.06
CA SER A 108 -9.85 4.75 10.53
C SER A 108 -10.99 5.78 10.44
N GLY A 109 -12.21 5.37 10.05
CA GLY A 109 -13.40 6.23 10.04
C GLY A 109 -13.83 6.73 8.66
N ALA A 110 -13.13 6.41 7.58
CA ALA A 110 -13.61 6.73 6.23
C ALA A 110 -14.89 5.94 5.91
N ASN A 111 -15.83 6.58 5.22
CA ASN A 111 -17.06 5.91 4.80
C ASN A 111 -16.99 5.46 3.32
N TYR A 112 -17.90 4.56 2.92
CA TYR A 112 -17.92 4.03 1.54
C TYR A 112 -18.07 5.08 0.43
N ALA A 113 -18.59 6.28 0.71
CA ALA A 113 -18.61 7.35 -0.29
C ALA A 113 -17.21 7.97 -0.48
N GLN A 114 -16.46 8.17 0.61
CA GLN A 114 -15.07 8.64 0.56
C GLN A 114 -14.15 7.60 -0.10
N LEU A 115 -14.30 6.31 0.25
CA LEU A 115 -13.55 5.23 -0.41
C LEU A 115 -13.83 5.17 -1.92
N GLY A 116 -15.10 5.33 -2.31
CA GLY A 116 -15.48 5.36 -3.72
C GLY A 116 -14.94 6.59 -4.45
N ALA A 117 -14.94 7.76 -3.81
CA ALA A 117 -14.38 8.99 -4.36
C ALA A 117 -12.87 8.85 -4.61
N ALA A 118 -12.11 8.32 -3.64
CA ALA A 118 -10.68 8.06 -3.77
C ALA A 118 -10.37 7.01 -4.85
N TRP A 119 -11.27 6.06 -5.10
CA TRP A 119 -11.10 5.02 -6.11
C TRP A 119 -11.78 5.37 -7.44
N GLY A 120 -11.28 6.41 -8.09
CA GLY A 120 -11.75 6.82 -9.42
C GLY A 120 -13.21 7.26 -9.46
N GLY A 121 -13.74 7.78 -8.35
CA GLY A 121 -15.10 8.33 -8.30
C GLY A 121 -16.24 7.31 -8.41
N ILE A 122 -16.02 6.06 -8.02
CA ILE A 122 -17.09 5.05 -8.02
C ILE A 122 -18.17 5.37 -6.97
N LYS A 123 -19.41 4.95 -7.24
CA LYS A 123 -20.53 5.16 -6.33
C LYS A 123 -20.35 4.38 -5.02
N ARG A 124 -20.89 4.91 -3.92
CA ARG A 124 -20.92 4.27 -2.58
C ARG A 124 -21.28 2.78 -2.61
N GLN A 125 -22.32 2.41 -3.36
CA GLN A 125 -22.78 1.01 -3.41
C GLN A 125 -21.78 0.11 -4.14
N SER A 126 -21.11 0.61 -5.18
CA SER A 126 -20.03 -0.09 -5.87
C SER A 126 -18.81 -0.26 -4.96
N ALA A 127 -18.45 0.79 -4.20
CA ALA A 127 -17.37 0.70 -3.21
C ALA A 127 -17.68 -0.34 -2.12
N ARG A 128 -18.91 -0.38 -1.62
CA ARG A 128 -19.35 -1.41 -0.66
C ARG A 128 -19.33 -2.81 -1.24
N LEU A 129 -19.69 -3.00 -2.50
CA LEU A 129 -19.60 -4.30 -3.15
C LEU A 129 -18.14 -4.74 -3.36
N LYS A 130 -17.24 -3.79 -3.66
CA LYS A 130 -15.81 -4.07 -3.85
C LYS A 130 -15.11 -4.37 -2.52
N TRP A 131 -15.49 -3.69 -1.44
CA TRP A 131 -14.86 -3.85 -0.12
C TRP A 131 -15.90 -3.99 1.01
N PRO A 132 -16.68 -5.08 1.06
CA PRO A 132 -17.82 -5.20 1.97
C PRO A 132 -17.47 -5.14 3.47
N HIS A 133 -16.20 -5.36 3.81
CA HIS A 133 -15.68 -5.39 5.17
C HIS A 133 -14.75 -4.23 5.51
N ALA A 134 -14.57 -3.27 4.60
CA ALA A 134 -13.66 -2.14 4.85
C ALA A 134 -14.16 -1.22 5.97
N VAL A 135 -15.48 -1.02 6.07
CA VAL A 135 -16.11 -0.18 7.10
C VAL A 135 -16.91 -1.06 8.05
N VAL A 136 -16.40 -1.24 9.28
CA VAL A 136 -17.03 -2.04 10.35
C VAL A 136 -17.69 -1.12 11.38
N ARG A 137 -18.76 -1.58 12.03
CA ARG A 137 -19.33 -0.88 13.18
C ARG A 137 -18.58 -1.31 14.44
N LYS A 138 -17.72 -0.43 14.98
CA LYS A 138 -17.17 -0.23 16.35
C LYS A 138 -17.09 -1.38 17.40
N SER A 139 -17.48 -2.63 17.13
CA SER A 139 -17.60 -3.69 18.14
C SER A 139 -17.00 -5.03 17.71
N ALA A 140 -16.18 -5.06 16.66
CA ALA A 140 -15.40 -6.26 16.34
C ALA A 140 -14.02 -6.11 16.99
N SER A 141 -13.55 -7.15 17.66
CA SER A 141 -12.12 -7.31 17.96
C SER A 141 -11.37 -7.21 16.62
N GLU A 142 -10.72 -6.07 16.38
CA GLU A 142 -10.33 -5.63 15.04
C GLU A 142 -8.87 -5.96 14.76
N SER A 143 -8.61 -6.98 13.93
CA SER A 143 -7.30 -7.23 13.30
C SER A 143 -7.23 -6.52 11.94
N ILE A 144 -6.51 -5.40 11.85
CA ILE A 144 -6.45 -4.50 10.68
C ILE A 144 -5.15 -4.75 9.90
N PRO A 145 -5.20 -5.25 8.65
CA PRO A 145 -4.00 -5.49 7.86
C PRO A 145 -3.47 -4.21 7.22
N LEU A 146 -2.16 -4.01 7.28
CA LEU A 146 -1.37 -2.92 6.71
C LEU A 146 -0.28 -3.50 5.81
N HIS A 147 -0.07 -2.94 4.63
CA HIS A 147 1.08 -3.23 3.77
C HIS A 147 1.92 -1.97 3.62
N TYR A 148 3.21 -2.06 3.92
CA TYR A 148 4.11 -0.91 3.84
C TYR A 148 5.56 -1.32 3.67
N ALA A 149 6.33 -0.56 2.89
CA ALA A 149 7.77 -0.76 2.65
C ALA A 149 8.17 -2.20 2.24
N GLY A 150 7.29 -2.91 1.52
CA GLY A 150 7.51 -4.30 1.09
C GLY A 150 7.20 -5.37 2.15
N GLY A 151 6.84 -4.97 3.38
CA GLY A 151 6.36 -5.87 4.42
C GLY A 151 4.87 -5.72 4.72
N THR A 152 4.41 -6.49 5.71
CA THR A 152 3.02 -6.55 6.15
C THR A 152 2.92 -6.42 7.66
N ALA A 153 1.83 -5.86 8.14
CA ALA A 153 1.51 -5.77 9.56
C ALA A 153 0.02 -6.04 9.78
N VAL A 154 -0.33 -6.49 10.98
CA VAL A 154 -1.70 -6.61 11.45
C VAL A 154 -1.77 -5.93 12.80
N VAL A 155 -2.62 -4.89 12.90
CA VAL A 155 -2.88 -4.18 14.15
C VAL A 155 -4.09 -4.81 14.82
N HIS A 156 -4.01 -5.08 16.12
CA HIS A 156 -5.04 -5.76 16.92
C HIS A 156 -5.51 -4.84 18.05
N HIS A 157 -6.78 -4.99 18.44
CA HIS A 157 -7.35 -4.34 19.63
C HIS A 157 -7.72 -5.39 20.68
N ASP A 158 -7.21 -5.20 21.89
CA ASP A 158 -7.70 -5.88 23.08
C ASP A 158 -8.80 -5.01 23.70
N ALA A 159 -10.05 -5.46 23.57
CA ALA A 159 -11.22 -4.72 24.06
C ALA A 159 -11.34 -4.72 25.60
N ASP A 160 -10.73 -5.69 26.30
CA ASP A 160 -10.79 -5.78 27.75
C ASP A 160 -9.75 -4.86 28.40
N ALA A 161 -8.57 -4.74 27.79
CA ALA A 161 -7.51 -3.83 28.21
C ALA A 161 -7.64 -2.41 27.63
N ASP A 162 -8.54 -2.21 26.66
CA ASP A 162 -8.63 -1.03 25.80
C ASP A 162 -7.27 -0.60 25.22
N ALA A 163 -6.52 -1.60 24.74
CA ALA A 163 -5.14 -1.42 24.29
C ALA A 163 -4.94 -1.99 22.89
N TRP A 164 -4.01 -1.39 22.15
CA TRP A 164 -3.68 -1.76 20.79
C TRP A 164 -2.26 -2.34 20.72
N TRP A 165 -2.06 -3.30 19.83
CA TRP A 165 -0.76 -3.89 19.51
C TRP A 165 -0.69 -4.28 18.04
N TYR A 166 0.48 -4.68 17.56
CA TYR A 166 0.64 -5.14 16.20
C TYR A 166 1.56 -6.36 16.09
N THR A 167 1.31 -7.18 15.08
CA THR A 167 2.29 -8.10 14.52
C THR A 167 2.75 -7.58 13.16
N ALA A 168 4.02 -7.77 12.81
CA ALA A 168 4.58 -7.34 11.54
C ALA A 168 5.61 -8.33 11.02
N THR A 169 5.66 -8.48 9.70
CA THR A 169 6.70 -9.19 8.96
C THR A 169 7.26 -8.22 7.92
N ALA A 170 8.52 -7.85 8.07
CA ALA A 170 9.18 -6.89 7.19
C ALA A 170 9.68 -7.52 5.88
N ALA A 171 10.15 -6.69 4.96
CA ALA A 171 10.61 -7.14 3.64
C ALA A 171 11.84 -8.06 3.72
N ASP A 172 12.69 -7.87 4.72
CA ASP A 172 13.84 -8.72 5.04
C ASP A 172 13.50 -10.00 5.84
N GLN A 173 12.20 -10.26 6.06
CA GLN A 173 11.66 -11.37 6.86
C GLN A 173 11.83 -11.24 8.38
N GLU A 174 12.27 -10.09 8.90
CA GLU A 174 12.24 -9.84 10.33
C GLU A 174 10.79 -9.72 10.82
N GLU A 175 10.50 -10.37 11.95
CA GLU A 175 9.18 -10.38 12.56
C GLU A 175 9.18 -9.57 13.86
N LYS A 176 8.09 -8.85 14.12
CA LYS A 176 7.90 -8.13 15.37
C LYS A 176 6.47 -8.26 15.86
N GLU A 177 6.35 -8.55 17.14
CA GLU A 177 5.12 -8.42 17.92
C GLU A 177 5.34 -7.33 18.96
N SER A 178 4.44 -6.34 19.01
CA SER A 178 4.50 -5.27 20.01
C SER A 178 3.76 -5.66 21.27
N ASP A 179 4.14 -5.07 22.40
CA ASP A 179 3.33 -5.13 23.61
C ASP A 179 1.98 -4.41 23.39
N PRO A 180 0.88 -4.83 24.05
CA PRO A 180 -0.42 -4.17 24.05
C PRO A 180 -0.42 -2.94 24.94
N VAL A 181 0.36 -1.93 24.55
CA VAL A 181 0.56 -0.69 25.31
C VAL A 181 0.08 0.56 24.57
N HIS A 182 -0.34 0.43 23.32
CA HIS A 182 -0.76 1.59 22.53
C HIS A 182 -2.19 1.98 22.90
N GLY A 183 -2.38 3.26 23.27
CA GLY A 183 -3.69 3.77 23.70
C GLY A 183 -4.65 3.98 22.53
N THR A 184 -4.13 4.00 21.30
CA THR A 184 -4.91 4.22 20.10
C THR A 184 -4.46 3.33 18.94
N TYR A 185 -5.39 3.09 18.01
CA TYR A 185 -5.09 2.44 16.74
C TYR A 185 -4.00 3.17 15.94
N ALA A 186 -4.01 4.51 15.96
CA ALA A 186 -3.03 5.34 15.25
C ALA A 186 -1.61 5.12 15.77
N GLU A 187 -1.44 4.99 17.09
CA GLU A 187 -0.16 4.64 17.72
C GLU A 187 0.37 3.29 17.24
N ALA A 188 -0.49 2.27 17.21
CA ALA A 188 -0.10 0.94 16.79
C ALA A 188 0.25 0.88 15.29
N ILE A 189 -0.49 1.59 14.42
CA ILE A 189 -0.10 1.74 13.00
C ILE A 189 1.26 2.41 12.88
N ALA A 190 1.49 3.51 13.61
CA ALA A 190 2.74 4.25 13.52
C ALA A 190 3.93 3.37 13.93
N GLY A 191 3.81 2.61 15.03
CA GLY A 191 4.82 1.65 15.45
C GLY A 191 5.08 0.55 14.41
N ALA A 192 4.01 -0.01 13.81
CA ALA A 192 4.13 -0.98 12.73
C ALA A 192 4.83 -0.39 11.50
N THR A 193 4.46 0.83 11.11
CA THR A 193 5.00 1.55 9.96
C THR A 193 6.49 1.88 10.15
N GLU A 194 6.87 2.38 11.33
CA GLU A 194 8.27 2.65 11.70
C GLU A 194 9.12 1.38 11.64
N PHE A 195 8.60 0.25 12.14
CA PHE A 195 9.27 -1.04 12.05
C PHE A 195 9.44 -1.49 10.58
N LEU A 196 8.37 -1.45 9.77
CA LEU A 196 8.44 -1.86 8.37
C LEU A 196 9.41 -0.99 7.54
N LEU A 197 9.50 0.31 7.83
CA LEU A 197 10.47 1.20 7.17
C LEU A 197 11.91 0.88 7.54
N ALA A 198 12.19 0.64 8.83
CA ALA A 198 13.53 0.34 9.30
C ALA A 198 14.10 -0.94 8.66
N HIS A 199 13.21 -1.83 8.21
CA HIS A 199 13.52 -3.13 7.61
C HIS A 199 13.13 -3.22 6.12
N ALA A 200 13.05 -2.07 5.43
CA ALA A 200 12.85 -2.03 3.99
C ALA A 200 14.08 -2.59 3.26
N LEU A 201 13.87 -3.42 2.23
CA LEU A 201 14.97 -3.83 1.35
C LEU A 201 15.40 -2.62 0.51
N PRO A 202 16.71 -2.41 0.29
CA PRO A 202 17.18 -1.35 -0.58
C PRO A 202 16.62 -1.54 -1.99
N ASP A 203 16.25 -0.44 -2.65
CA ASP A 203 15.89 -0.45 -4.06
C ASP A 203 17.01 -1.15 -4.83
N ARG A 204 16.70 -2.28 -5.45
CA ARG A 204 17.67 -2.99 -6.28
C ARG A 204 18.09 -2.01 -7.37
N PRO A 205 19.36 -1.62 -7.47
CA PRO A 205 19.78 -0.72 -8.54
C PRO A 205 19.42 -1.38 -9.86
N SER A 206 18.65 -0.67 -10.69
CA SER A 206 18.44 -1.00 -12.09
C SER A 206 19.83 -1.06 -12.73
N GLY A 207 20.36 -2.28 -12.88
CA GLY A 207 21.67 -2.53 -13.44
C GLY A 207 21.72 -1.98 -14.87
N THR A 208 22.67 -1.07 -15.09
CA THR A 208 23.12 -0.54 -16.39
C THR A 208 23.44 -1.61 -17.41
#